data_AF-A0A2T0RUY3-F1
#
_entry.id   AF-A0A2T0RUY3-F1
#
_cell.length_a   1.000
_cell.length_b   1.000
_cell.length_c   1.000
_cell.angle_alpha   90.00
_cell.angle_beta   90.00
_cell.angle_gamma   90.00
#
_symmetry.space_group_name_H-M   'P 1'
#
loop_
_entity.id
_entity.type
_entity.pdbx_description
1 polymer ?
#
loop_
_entity_poly.entity_id
_entity_poly.type
_entity_poly.pdbx_seq_one_letter_code
_entity_poly.pdbx_strand_id
1 'polypeptide(L)'
;MILSSMKTYAASLALASAGSFAAGAVQAANLSFDENGAAPCTYASSPGPLDNAYTALGVTFSGGWHILGECGGFGVPALSGSNFLTYNTSVTTNTVTMTFDAPISQISGFLGGSFETDWSITTSAGGPAEVVSNLSSAYVPFSLSGSFTSVSIAGGSSSGVLEDLSFSDIAAVPVPAGGLLLLSAIGGAVVLRRRRRG
;
A
#
# COMPACT_ATOMS: atom_id res chain seq x y z
N MET A 1 -42.53 20.31 -61.89
CA MET A 1 -42.93 20.59 -60.49
C MET A 1 -42.53 19.38 -59.66
N ILE A 2 -41.66 19.57 -58.64
CA ILE A 2 -41.46 18.70 -57.45
C ILE A 2 -40.82 17.30 -57.71
N LEU A 3 -39.79 16.81 -57.01
CA LEU A 3 -38.82 17.33 -56.03
C LEU A 3 -37.66 16.31 -55.97
N SER A 4 -36.48 16.80 -55.60
CA SER A 4 -35.25 16.07 -55.27
C SER A 4 -35.43 15.07 -54.11
N SER A 5 -34.62 14.01 -54.06
CA SER A 5 -34.35 13.26 -52.82
C SER A 5 -32.91 12.75 -52.78
N MET A 6 -32.11 13.47 -51.99
CA MET A 6 -30.74 13.18 -51.59
C MET A 6 -30.70 11.97 -50.65
N LYS A 7 -29.77 11.02 -50.89
CA LYS A 7 -29.44 9.95 -49.95
C LYS A 7 -28.28 10.41 -49.07
N THR A 8 -28.57 10.58 -47.79
CA THR A 8 -27.64 10.98 -46.73
C THR A 8 -26.73 9.80 -46.36
N TYR A 9 -25.41 10.02 -46.41
CA TYR A 9 -24.41 9.07 -45.91
C TYR A 9 -24.19 9.32 -44.41
N ALA A 10 -24.51 8.34 -43.57
CA ALA A 10 -24.15 8.36 -42.15
C ALA A 10 -22.80 7.63 -41.98
N ALA A 11 -21.74 8.38 -41.67
CA ALA A 11 -20.47 7.82 -41.25
C ALA A 11 -20.43 7.80 -39.72
N SER A 12 -20.49 6.59 -39.15
CA SER A 12 -20.35 6.35 -37.71
C SER A 12 -18.94 6.72 -37.26
N LEU A 13 -18.83 7.75 -36.43
CA LEU A 13 -17.58 8.14 -35.78
C LEU A 13 -17.40 7.27 -34.53
N ALA A 14 -16.55 6.26 -34.60
CA ALA A 14 -16.16 5.46 -33.43
C ALA A 14 -15.22 6.30 -32.55
N LEU A 15 -15.76 6.77 -31.41
CA LEU A 15 -14.98 7.45 -30.38
C LEU A 15 -14.24 6.38 -29.56
N ALA A 16 -12.97 6.15 -29.85
CA ALA A 16 -12.11 5.32 -29.02
C ALA A 16 -11.78 6.09 -27.73
N SER A 17 -12.39 5.69 -26.61
CA SER A 17 -12.05 6.20 -25.28
C SER A 17 -10.64 5.73 -24.92
N ALA A 18 -9.68 6.66 -24.89
CA ALA A 18 -8.38 6.42 -24.28
C ALA A 18 -8.59 6.22 -22.78
N GLY A 19 -8.40 4.98 -22.31
CA GLY A 19 -8.35 4.67 -20.89
C GLY A 19 -7.10 5.28 -20.28
N SER A 20 -7.26 6.33 -19.49
CA SER A 20 -6.20 6.88 -18.66
C SER A 20 -5.92 5.89 -17.53
N PHE A 21 -4.81 5.17 -17.59
CA PHE A 21 -4.27 4.49 -16.42
C PHE A 21 -3.68 5.57 -15.51
N ALA A 22 -4.49 6.08 -14.59
CA ALA A 22 -3.96 6.85 -13.47
C ALA A 22 -3.19 5.87 -12.58
N ALA A 23 -1.86 5.91 -12.66
CA ALA A 23 -1.03 5.34 -11.60
C ALA A 23 -1.38 6.14 -10.33
N GLY A 24 -2.11 5.52 -9.40
CA GLY A 24 -2.36 6.11 -8.10
C GLY A 24 -1.01 6.31 -7.42
N ALA A 25 -0.65 7.55 -7.16
CA ALA A 25 0.49 7.83 -6.29
C ALA A 25 0.09 7.34 -4.89
N VAL A 26 0.84 6.41 -4.32
CA VAL A 26 0.69 6.10 -2.91
C VAL A 26 1.28 7.30 -2.15
N GLN A 27 0.49 7.84 -1.23
CA GLN A 27 0.84 9.01 -0.45
C GLN A 27 1.45 8.51 0.86
N ALA A 28 2.43 9.24 1.41
CA ALA A 28 2.97 8.92 2.73
C ALA A 28 1.82 8.66 3.71
N ALA A 29 1.85 7.49 4.36
CA ALA A 29 0.75 6.99 5.16
C ALA A 29 1.22 6.69 6.58
N ASN A 30 0.33 6.96 7.53
CA ASN A 30 0.49 6.60 8.93
C ASN A 30 -0.68 5.68 9.29
N LEU A 31 -0.38 4.49 9.81
CA LEU A 31 -1.35 3.52 10.28
C LEU A 31 -1.20 3.42 11.81
N SER A 32 -2.21 3.88 12.55
CA SER A 32 -2.26 3.70 14.01
C SER A 32 -3.06 2.45 14.40
N PHE A 33 -3.81 1.86 13.45
CA PHE A 33 -4.73 0.74 13.66
C PHE A 33 -6.04 1.11 14.40
N ASP A 34 -6.18 2.36 14.86
CA ASP A 34 -7.41 2.86 15.50
C ASP A 34 -8.47 3.32 14.50
N GLU A 35 -8.08 3.58 13.25
CA GLU A 35 -8.99 3.98 12.17
C GLU A 35 -10.05 2.92 11.85
N ASN A 36 -9.87 1.68 12.34
CA ASN A 36 -10.86 0.60 12.26
C ASN A 36 -11.90 0.61 13.39
N GLY A 37 -11.83 1.58 14.31
CA GLY A 37 -12.71 1.68 15.47
C GLY A 37 -12.30 0.75 16.61
N ALA A 38 -13.23 0.46 17.52
CA ALA A 38 -12.92 -0.36 18.71
C ALA A 38 -12.55 -1.80 18.32
N ALA A 39 -11.34 -2.23 18.66
CA ALA A 39 -10.89 -3.60 18.45
C ALA A 39 -11.25 -4.52 19.63
N PRO A 40 -11.50 -5.82 19.38
CA PRO A 40 -11.75 -6.78 20.45
C PRO A 40 -10.48 -7.09 21.25
N CYS A 41 -10.65 -7.59 22.48
CA CYS A 41 -9.53 -7.98 23.34
C CYS A 41 -8.98 -9.39 23.03
N THR A 42 -9.65 -10.17 22.18
CA THR A 42 -9.30 -11.57 21.93
C THR A 42 -9.34 -11.92 20.44
N TYR A 43 -8.46 -12.84 20.03
CA TYR A 43 -8.43 -13.37 18.66
C TYR A 43 -9.75 -14.01 18.24
N ALA A 44 -10.43 -14.71 19.15
CA ALA A 44 -11.69 -15.39 18.86
C ALA A 44 -12.83 -14.43 18.48
N SER A 45 -12.77 -13.19 18.97
CA SER A 45 -13.74 -12.13 18.67
C SER A 45 -13.27 -11.19 17.54
N SER A 46 -12.06 -11.41 17.02
CA SER A 46 -11.49 -10.58 15.96
C SER A 46 -12.21 -10.82 14.63
N PRO A 47 -12.46 -9.77 13.81
CA PRO A 47 -13.09 -9.92 12.50
C PRO A 47 -12.25 -10.73 11.50
N GLY A 48 -11.00 -11.05 11.85
CA GLY A 48 -10.06 -11.78 11.02
C GLY A 48 -8.72 -11.06 10.93
N PRO A 49 -7.78 -11.60 10.15
CA PRO A 49 -6.49 -10.99 9.93
C PRO A 49 -6.60 -9.70 9.10
N LEU A 50 -5.56 -8.88 9.17
CA LEU A 50 -5.54 -7.54 8.58
C LEU A 50 -5.50 -7.51 7.04
N ASP A 51 -5.43 -8.66 6.38
CA ASP A 51 -4.89 -8.85 5.03
C ASP A 51 -5.27 -7.74 4.02
N ASN A 52 -6.56 -7.39 3.94
CA ASN A 52 -7.06 -6.44 2.94
C ASN A 52 -7.46 -5.05 3.46
N ALA A 53 -7.40 -4.79 4.77
CA ALA A 53 -7.98 -3.58 5.37
C ALA A 53 -7.33 -2.28 4.86
N TYR A 54 -6.06 -2.34 4.45
CA TYR A 54 -5.25 -1.19 4.04
C TYR A 54 -4.88 -1.17 2.56
N THR A 55 -5.51 -2.04 1.76
CA THR A 55 -5.28 -2.09 0.30
C THR A 55 -5.57 -0.75 -0.38
N ALA A 56 -6.54 0.02 0.12
CA ALA A 56 -6.84 1.36 -0.36
C ALA A 56 -5.71 2.38 -0.11
N LEU A 57 -4.81 2.09 0.83
CA LEU A 57 -3.60 2.87 1.12
C LEU A 57 -2.36 2.31 0.42
N GLY A 58 -2.54 1.33 -0.48
CA GLY A 58 -1.46 0.72 -1.23
C GLY A 58 -0.58 -0.24 -0.42
N VAL A 59 -1.08 -0.77 0.71
CA VAL A 59 -0.39 -1.78 1.50
C VAL A 59 -1.30 -2.96 1.80
N THR A 60 -0.79 -4.16 1.54
CA THR A 60 -1.46 -5.43 1.82
C THR A 60 -0.69 -6.18 2.90
N PHE A 61 -1.40 -6.68 3.90
CA PHE A 61 -0.80 -7.48 4.97
C PHE A 61 -0.97 -8.97 4.68
N SER A 62 -0.09 -9.79 5.24
CA SER A 62 -0.21 -11.25 5.24
C SER A 62 0.57 -11.82 6.42
N GLY A 63 0.34 -13.09 6.75
CA GLY A 63 0.92 -13.75 7.94
C GLY A 63 -0.07 -13.92 9.10
N GLY A 64 -1.29 -13.43 8.92
CA GLY A 64 -2.42 -13.72 9.78
C GLY A 64 -2.46 -12.90 11.07
N TRP A 65 -1.78 -11.76 11.14
CA TRP A 65 -1.84 -10.88 12.32
C TRP A 65 -3.18 -10.16 12.41
N HIS A 66 -3.62 -9.89 13.65
CA HIS A 66 -4.93 -9.31 13.94
C HIS A 66 -4.80 -7.96 14.64
N ILE A 67 -5.70 -7.02 14.33
CA ILE A 67 -5.86 -5.82 15.14
C ILE A 67 -6.65 -6.21 16.40
N LEU A 68 -6.04 -5.97 17.56
CA LEU A 68 -6.66 -6.17 18.87
C LEU A 68 -6.46 -4.93 19.74
N GLY A 69 -7.35 -4.77 20.72
CA GLY A 69 -7.25 -3.70 21.69
C GLY A 69 -6.24 -4.02 22.80
N GLU A 70 -5.70 -2.98 23.45
CA GLU A 70 -4.76 -3.10 24.58
C GLU A 70 -5.29 -3.96 25.74
N CYS A 71 -6.62 -4.04 25.87
CA CYS A 71 -7.31 -4.93 26.81
C CYS A 71 -6.99 -6.43 26.62
N GLY A 72 -6.37 -6.83 25.51
CA GLY A 72 -5.91 -8.19 25.27
C GLY A 72 -4.67 -8.62 26.06
N GLY A 73 -3.99 -7.70 26.75
CA GLY A 73 -2.94 -8.03 27.71
C GLY A 73 -1.61 -8.45 27.07
N PHE A 74 -1.11 -7.66 26.12
CA PHE A 74 0.15 -7.92 25.40
C PHE A 74 1.41 -7.40 26.11
N GLY A 75 1.29 -7.02 27.38
CA GLY A 75 2.40 -6.60 28.24
C GLY A 75 2.85 -5.15 28.05
N VAL A 76 2.33 -4.47 27.04
CA VAL A 76 2.57 -3.05 26.76
C VAL A 76 1.22 -2.35 26.52
N PRO A 77 1.05 -1.09 26.98
CA PRO A 77 -0.12 -0.27 26.63
C PRO A 77 -0.05 0.14 25.16
N ALA A 78 -1.16 0.58 24.56
CA ALA A 78 -1.09 1.21 23.24
C ALA A 78 -0.28 2.53 23.32
N LEU A 79 0.63 2.77 22.37
CA LEU A 79 1.32 4.05 22.19
C LEU A 79 0.37 5.13 21.68
N SER A 80 -0.57 4.76 20.82
CA SER A 80 -1.59 5.65 20.31
C SER A 80 -2.97 4.97 20.33
N GLY A 81 -4.00 5.76 20.61
CA GLY A 81 -5.38 5.27 20.68
C GLY A 81 -5.57 4.12 21.67
N SER A 82 -5.98 2.95 21.18
CA SER A 82 -6.24 1.76 22.00
C SER A 82 -5.97 0.43 21.27
N ASN A 83 -5.54 0.47 20.01
CA ASN A 83 -5.39 -0.70 19.16
C ASN A 83 -3.95 -0.88 18.69
N PHE A 84 -3.57 -2.12 18.44
CA PHE A 84 -2.30 -2.44 17.78
C PHE A 84 -2.45 -3.68 16.88
N LEU A 85 -1.49 -3.89 15.98
CA LEU A 85 -1.41 -5.11 15.18
C LEU A 85 -0.66 -6.18 15.97
N THR A 86 -1.23 -7.38 16.11
CA THR A 86 -0.73 -8.41 17.04
C THR A 86 -0.53 -9.76 16.39
N TYR A 87 0.34 -10.56 17.02
CA TYR A 87 0.39 -12.00 16.82
C TYR A 87 0.43 -12.79 18.13
N ASN A 88 0.01 -14.04 18.04
CA ASN A 88 0.19 -15.05 19.06
C ASN A 88 0.43 -16.38 18.35
N THR A 89 1.56 -17.03 18.58
CA THR A 89 1.97 -18.24 17.86
C THR A 89 1.05 -19.45 18.06
N SER A 90 0.16 -19.40 19.06
CA SER A 90 -0.88 -20.42 19.26
C SER A 90 -2.09 -20.22 18.33
N VAL A 91 -2.19 -19.08 17.65
CA VAL A 91 -3.33 -18.69 16.80
C VAL A 91 -2.88 -18.30 15.39
N THR A 92 -1.77 -17.58 15.28
CA THR A 92 -1.25 -16.96 14.05
C THR A 92 0.23 -17.31 13.87
N THR A 93 0.83 -16.87 12.76
CA THR A 93 2.30 -16.92 12.64
C THR A 93 2.94 -15.76 13.41
N ASN A 94 4.22 -15.87 13.76
CA ASN A 94 5.01 -14.77 14.34
C ASN A 94 5.59 -13.81 13.28
N THR A 95 5.18 -13.96 12.01
CA THR A 95 5.68 -13.15 10.90
C THR A 95 4.54 -12.42 10.24
N VAL A 96 4.69 -11.11 10.02
CA VAL A 96 3.81 -10.33 9.17
C VAL A 96 4.59 -9.84 7.97
N THR A 97 4.01 -9.95 6.78
CA THR A 97 4.57 -9.37 5.57
C THR A 97 3.65 -8.28 5.03
N MET A 98 4.20 -7.09 4.91
CA MET A 98 3.61 -5.94 4.24
C MET A 98 4.11 -5.92 2.80
N THR A 99 3.18 -5.89 1.84
CA THR A 99 3.47 -5.69 0.42
C THR A 99 2.90 -4.35 -0.01
N PHE A 100 3.72 -3.54 -0.69
CA PHE A 100 3.36 -2.21 -1.14
C PHE A 100 3.10 -2.20 -2.65
N ASP A 101 2.04 -1.51 -3.07
CA ASP A 101 1.67 -1.38 -4.49
C ASP A 101 2.72 -0.61 -5.30
N ALA A 102 3.45 0.29 -4.64
CA ALA A 102 4.59 1.02 -5.17
C ALA A 102 5.82 0.86 -4.25
N PRO A 103 7.05 0.94 -4.78
CA PRO A 103 8.24 0.92 -3.94
C PRO A 103 8.28 2.12 -2.98
N ILE A 104 8.49 1.83 -1.69
CA ILE A 104 8.66 2.85 -0.66
C ILE A 104 10.13 3.14 -0.36
N SER A 105 10.39 4.34 0.14
CA SER A 105 11.72 4.86 0.44
C SER A 105 12.12 4.73 1.92
N GLN A 106 11.12 4.71 2.80
CA GLN A 106 11.29 4.63 4.24
C GLN A 106 10.08 3.92 4.87
N ILE A 107 10.34 3.19 5.95
CA ILE A 107 9.32 2.65 6.85
C ILE A 107 9.81 2.75 8.30
N SER A 108 8.91 3.02 9.23
CA SER A 108 9.21 3.04 10.66
C SER A 108 7.99 2.63 11.47
N GLY A 109 8.20 2.25 12.72
CA GLY A 109 7.14 1.98 13.68
C GLY A 109 7.72 1.50 15.00
N PHE A 110 6.88 0.91 15.84
CA PHE A 110 7.27 0.40 17.14
C PHE A 110 6.91 -1.07 17.29
N LEU A 111 7.85 -1.84 17.84
CA LEU A 111 7.70 -3.27 18.14
C LEU A 111 7.68 -3.45 19.64
N GLY A 112 6.74 -4.23 20.16
CA GLY A 112 6.56 -4.39 21.61
C GLY A 112 6.03 -5.75 22.01
N GLY A 113 5.98 -6.01 23.31
CA GLY A 113 5.37 -7.22 23.86
C GLY A 113 5.78 -7.50 25.30
N SER A 114 5.15 -8.51 25.91
CA SER A 114 5.37 -8.93 27.31
C SER A 114 6.74 -9.54 27.61
N PHE A 115 7.57 -9.79 26.60
CA PHE A 115 8.80 -10.56 26.74
C PHE A 115 9.97 -9.87 26.03
N GLU A 116 11.14 -9.99 26.62
CA GLU A 116 12.40 -9.66 25.98
C GLU A 116 12.63 -10.59 24.79
N THR A 117 12.88 -10.02 23.62
CA THR A 117 13.02 -10.77 22.39
C THR A 117 13.73 -9.96 21.31
N ASP A 118 14.27 -10.67 20.33
CA ASP A 118 14.76 -10.07 19.10
C ASP A 118 13.67 -10.10 18.03
N TRP A 119 13.61 -9.03 17.24
CA TRP A 119 12.78 -8.94 16.06
C TRP A 119 13.67 -8.99 14.83
N SER A 120 13.25 -9.75 13.82
CA SER A 120 13.94 -9.85 12.55
C SER A 120 13.13 -9.15 11.47
N ILE A 121 13.75 -8.18 10.80
CA ILE A 121 13.11 -7.41 9.73
C ILE A 121 13.85 -7.67 8.42
N THR A 122 13.12 -8.12 7.41
CA THR A 122 13.65 -8.42 6.07
C THR A 122 12.91 -7.62 5.01
N THR A 123 13.61 -7.23 3.95
CA THR A 123 13.03 -6.44 2.85
C THR A 123 13.23 -7.14 1.52
N SER A 124 12.45 -6.72 0.51
CA SER A 124 12.59 -7.21 -0.86
C SER A 124 13.92 -6.85 -1.54
N ALA A 125 14.70 -5.91 -0.97
CA ALA A 125 15.97 -5.47 -1.56
C ALA A 125 17.06 -6.55 -1.54
N GLY A 126 16.87 -7.61 -0.73
CA GLY A 126 17.88 -8.64 -0.50
C GLY A 126 19.00 -8.14 0.42
N GLY A 127 19.37 -8.97 1.40
CA GLY A 127 20.35 -8.61 2.43
C GLY A 127 20.12 -9.39 3.72
N PRO A 128 21.05 -9.30 4.70
CA PRO A 128 20.81 -9.84 6.02
C PRO A 128 19.62 -9.11 6.68
N ALA A 129 18.87 -9.83 7.51
CA ALA A 129 17.80 -9.22 8.28
C ALA A 129 18.38 -8.17 9.25
N GLU A 130 17.68 -7.05 9.38
CA GLU A 130 17.90 -6.15 10.51
C GLU A 130 17.37 -6.83 11.77
N VAL A 131 18.16 -6.81 12.84
CA VAL A 131 17.76 -7.36 14.13
C VAL A 131 17.55 -6.20 15.09
N VAL A 132 16.33 -6.12 15.62
CA VAL A 132 15.93 -5.12 16.61
C VAL A 132 15.71 -5.82 17.94
N SER A 133 16.62 -5.58 18.90
CA SER A 133 16.56 -6.21 20.22
C SER A 133 15.67 -5.44 21.18
N ASN A 134 14.74 -6.14 21.82
CA ASN A 134 13.92 -5.64 22.91
C ASN A 134 14.36 -6.32 24.22
N LEU A 135 15.10 -5.59 25.05
CA LEU A 135 15.69 -6.11 26.29
C LEU A 135 14.97 -5.61 27.56
N SER A 136 13.77 -5.03 27.41
CA SER A 136 13.07 -4.40 28.53
C SER A 136 11.57 -4.66 28.57
N SER A 137 11.06 -5.58 27.74
CA SER A 137 9.61 -5.83 27.59
C SER A 137 8.83 -4.52 27.39
N ALA A 138 9.39 -3.62 26.58
CA ALA A 138 8.85 -2.29 26.29
C ALA A 138 8.66 -2.12 24.77
N TYR A 139 8.34 -0.93 24.29
CA TYR A 139 8.45 -0.64 22.86
C TYR A 139 9.89 -0.37 22.45
N VAL A 140 10.29 -0.93 21.31
CA VAL A 140 11.53 -0.59 20.61
C VAL A 140 11.17 -0.02 19.23
N PRO A 141 11.67 1.17 18.87
CA PRO A 141 11.44 1.73 17.55
C PRO A 141 12.27 0.99 16.50
N PHE A 142 11.76 0.93 15.28
CA PHE A 142 12.54 0.56 14.10
C PHE A 142 12.36 1.60 13.00
N SER A 143 13.36 1.74 12.13
CA SER A 143 13.30 2.60 10.95
C SER A 143 14.23 2.09 9.88
N LEU A 144 13.69 1.71 8.73
CA LEU A 144 14.44 1.30 7.55
C LEU A 144 14.39 2.40 6.50
N SER A 145 15.49 2.55 5.76
CA SER A 145 15.53 3.37 4.55
C SER A 145 16.09 2.54 3.40
N GLY A 146 15.61 2.79 2.18
CA GLY A 146 15.99 1.98 1.02
C GLY A 146 14.99 2.11 -0.12
N SER A 147 14.93 1.10 -0.99
CA SER A 147 13.85 0.96 -1.97
C SER A 147 13.32 -0.46 -1.86
N PHE A 148 12.09 -0.62 -1.39
CA PHE A 148 11.50 -1.93 -1.13
C PHE A 148 10.02 -1.95 -1.48
N THR A 149 9.57 -3.10 -1.98
CA THR A 149 8.16 -3.40 -2.28
C THR A 149 7.56 -4.36 -1.27
N SER A 150 8.38 -4.98 -0.41
CA SER A 150 7.90 -5.75 0.73
C SER A 150 8.79 -5.60 1.96
N VAL A 151 8.17 -5.67 3.13
CA VAL A 151 8.83 -5.72 4.44
C VAL A 151 8.19 -6.85 5.24
N SER A 152 9.01 -7.76 5.75
CA SER A 152 8.57 -8.84 6.62
C SER A 152 9.19 -8.68 8.00
N ILE A 153 8.35 -8.66 9.03
CA ILE A 153 8.73 -8.52 10.43
C ILE A 153 8.40 -9.83 11.14
N ALA A 154 9.38 -10.44 11.78
CA ALA A 154 9.22 -11.65 12.58
C ALA A 154 9.61 -11.39 14.03
N GLY A 155 8.72 -11.70 14.97
CA GLY A 155 9.03 -11.62 16.40
C GLY A 155 9.63 -12.91 16.93
N GLY A 156 10.58 -12.82 17.87
CA GLY A 156 11.25 -13.98 18.46
C GLY A 156 10.52 -14.63 19.64
N SER A 157 9.37 -14.09 20.07
CA SER A 157 8.59 -14.59 21.21
C SER A 157 7.28 -15.28 20.76
N SER A 158 6.47 -15.74 21.71
CA SER A 158 5.16 -16.34 21.43
C SER A 158 4.06 -15.32 21.14
N SER A 159 4.29 -14.03 21.40
CA SER A 159 3.34 -12.96 21.15
C SER A 159 4.05 -11.61 21.10
N GLY A 160 3.55 -10.71 20.27
CA GLY A 160 4.05 -9.34 20.20
C GLY A 160 3.10 -8.42 19.46
N VAL A 161 3.45 -7.15 19.45
CA VAL A 161 2.68 -6.07 18.86
C VAL A 161 3.54 -5.21 17.92
N LEU A 162 2.89 -4.67 16.89
CA LEU A 162 3.39 -3.64 15.99
C LEU A 162 2.42 -2.45 16.08
N GLU A 163 2.97 -1.25 16.21
CA GLU A 163 2.20 -0.01 16.37
C GLU A 163 2.81 1.16 15.61
N ASP A 164 1.96 2.15 15.28
CA ASP A 164 2.30 3.42 14.64
C ASP A 164 3.21 3.28 13.41
N LEU A 165 2.73 2.51 12.43
CA LEU A 165 3.47 2.29 11.20
C LEU A 165 3.42 3.55 10.34
N SER A 166 4.59 4.03 9.92
CA SER A 166 4.72 5.15 8.97
C SER A 166 5.57 4.72 7.80
N PHE A 167 5.16 5.07 6.58
CA PHE A 167 5.96 4.84 5.38
C PHE A 167 5.78 5.95 4.36
N SER A 168 6.81 6.14 3.53
CA SER A 168 6.81 7.16 2.48
C SER A 168 7.32 6.61 1.16
N ASP A 169 6.63 6.98 0.08
CA ASP A 169 6.94 6.56 -1.28
C ASP A 169 8.24 7.16 -1.83
N ILE A 170 8.82 6.47 -2.81
CA ILE A 170 9.70 7.13 -3.77
C ILE A 170 8.78 7.94 -4.68
N ALA A 171 8.73 9.26 -4.49
CA ALA A 171 7.91 10.14 -5.30
C ALA A 171 8.00 9.76 -6.79
N ALA A 172 6.88 9.31 -7.37
CA ALA A 172 6.83 9.03 -8.79
C ALA A 172 7.19 10.31 -9.53
N VAL A 173 8.36 10.33 -10.19
CA VAL A 173 8.77 11.47 -11.01
C VAL A 173 7.69 11.67 -12.06
N PRO A 174 6.97 12.81 -12.07
CA PRO A 174 5.94 13.04 -13.08
C PRO A 174 6.61 12.95 -14.45
N VAL A 175 6.29 11.91 -15.22
CA VAL A 175 6.83 11.77 -16.57
C VAL A 175 6.35 13.01 -17.34
N PRO A 176 7.25 13.84 -17.88
CA PRO A 176 6.83 15.02 -18.62
C PRO A 176 5.88 14.57 -19.72
N ALA A 177 4.72 15.22 -19.85
CA ALA A 177 3.72 14.95 -20.88
C ALA A 177 4.23 15.05 -22.34
N GLY A 178 5.54 15.23 -22.55
CA GLY A 178 6.21 15.32 -23.83
C GLY A 178 6.18 14.04 -24.68
N GLY A 179 5.81 12.88 -24.12
CA GLY A 179 5.64 11.64 -24.89
C GLY A 179 4.40 11.64 -25.81
N LEU A 180 3.44 12.54 -25.60
CA LEU A 180 2.17 12.60 -26.34
C LEU A 180 2.15 13.62 -27.50
N LEU A 181 3.19 14.45 -27.63
CA LEU A 181 3.26 15.47 -28.70
C LEU A 181 3.75 14.94 -30.05
N LEU A 182 4.32 13.74 -30.13
CA LEU A 182 4.87 13.23 -31.40
C LEU A 182 3.81 12.64 -32.36
N LEU A 183 2.60 12.35 -31.88
CA LEU A 183 1.52 11.76 -32.70
C LEU A 183 0.60 12.81 -33.35
N SER A 184 0.57 14.06 -32.86
CA SER A 184 -0.19 15.13 -33.51
C SER A 184 0.53 15.75 -34.70
N ALA A 185 1.85 15.61 -34.79
CA ALA A 185 2.65 16.18 -35.89
C ALA A 185 2.52 15.40 -37.21
N ILE A 186 2.15 14.11 -37.18
CA ILE A 186 2.01 13.28 -38.40
C ILE A 186 0.59 13.38 -38.99
N GLY A 187 -0.44 13.64 -38.17
CA GLY A 187 -1.82 13.78 -38.64
C GLY A 187 -2.12 15.08 -39.43
N GLY A 188 -1.36 16.15 -39.20
CA GLY A 188 -1.59 17.45 -39.85
C GLY A 188 -1.20 17.51 -41.34
N ALA A 189 -0.27 16.66 -41.80
CA ALA A 189 0.22 16.69 -43.18
C ALA A 189 -0.74 16.07 -44.20
N VAL A 190 -1.67 15.21 -43.77
CA VAL A 190 -2.60 14.52 -44.69
C VAL A 190 -3.84 15.35 -45.00
N VAL A 191 -4.26 16.26 -44.11
CA VAL A 191 -5.48 17.07 -44.31
C VAL A 191 -5.28 18.23 -45.30
N LEU A 192 -4.05 18.72 -45.50
CA LEU A 192 -3.80 19.87 -46.38
C LEU A 192 -3.71 19.53 -47.88
N ARG A 193 -3.61 18.25 -48.28
CA ARG A 193 -3.48 17.89 -49.71
C ARG A 193 -4.81 17.87 -50.46
N ARG A 194 -5.96 17.91 -49.78
CA ARG A 194 -7.29 17.76 -50.42
C ARG A 194 -7.95 19.07 -50.86
N ARG A 195 -7.34 20.24 -50.60
CA ARG A 195 -7.94 21.57 -50.92
C ARG A 195 -7.43 22.24 -52.20
N ARG A 196 -6.70 21.53 -53.07
CA ARG A 196 -6.34 22.01 -54.42
C ARG A 196 -6.81 21.02 -55.48
N ARG A 197 -8.11 21.03 -55.77
CA ARG A 197 -8.76 20.64 -57.04
C ARG A 197 -10.27 20.58 -56.79
N GLY A 198 -10.97 21.58 -57.29
CA GLY A 198 -12.42 21.79 -57.15
C GLY A 198 -12.73 23.23 -57.45
#